data_AF-W4RJQ8-F1
#
_entry.id   AF-W4RJQ8-F1
#
_cell.length_a   1.000
_cell.length_b   1.000
_cell.length_c   1.000
_cell.angle_alpha   90.00
_cell.angle_beta   90.00
_cell.angle_gamma   90.00
#
_symmetry.space_group_name_H-M   'P 1'
#
loop_
_entity.id
_entity.type
_entity.pdbx_description
1 polymer ?
#
loop_
_entity_poly.entity_id
_entity_poly.type
_entity_poly.pdbx_seq_one_letter_code
_entity_poly.pdbx_strand_id
1 'polypeptide(L)' 'MGSPINDKNTQVVFLKQRLDMFAELLEAIDPEETDLEDIDRMIQIVEEMDAKCREFKHRDM' A
#
# COMPACT_ATOMS: atom_id res chain seq x y z
N MET A 1 -4.26 -3.91 17.33
CA MET A 1 -4.78 -2.61 17.79
C MET A 1 -3.59 -1.66 17.97
N GLY A 2 -3.11 -1.04 16.89
CA GLY A 2 -2.00 -0.09 16.93
C GLY A 2 -2.54 1.34 17.01
N SER A 3 -1.95 2.17 17.87
CA SER A 3 -2.36 3.57 18.06
C SER A 3 -2.37 4.34 16.74
N PRO A 4 -3.27 5.33 16.56
CA PRO A 4 -3.32 6.14 15.34
C PRO A 4 -1.99 6.87 15.07
N ILE A 5 -1.46 6.76 13.85
CA ILE A 5 -0.33 7.60 13.40
C ILE A 5 -0.88 8.99 13.06
N ASN A 6 -0.54 9.99 13.86
CA ASN A 6 -1.00 11.37 13.68
C ASN A 6 0.10 12.31 13.14
N ASP A 7 1.37 11.90 13.22
CA ASP A 7 2.48 12.67 12.68
C ASP A 7 2.59 12.50 11.15
N LYS A 8 2.55 13.61 10.41
CA LYS A 8 2.57 13.61 8.93
C LYS A 8 3.83 12.99 8.36
N ASN A 9 4.99 13.23 8.97
CA ASN A 9 6.24 12.65 8.49
C ASN A 9 6.21 11.12 8.63
N THR A 10 5.72 10.63 9.76
CA THR A 10 5.54 9.20 10.02
C THR A 10 4.53 8.58 9.06
N GLN A 11 3.43 9.28 8.74
CA GLN A 11 2.45 8.85 7.73
C GLN A 11 3.07 8.73 6.33
N VAL A 12 3.87 9.71 5.90
CA VAL A 12 4.56 9.69 4.60
C VAL A 12 5.59 8.57 4.54
N VAL A 13 6.36 8.36 5.61
CA VAL A 13 7.32 7.25 5.70
C VAL A 13 6.61 5.91 5.61
N PHE A 14 5.48 5.73 6.30
CA PHE A 14 4.67 4.52 6.22
C PHE A 14 4.21 4.23 4.79
N LEU A 15 3.67 5.24 4.08
CA LEU A 15 3.22 5.07 2.70
C LEU A 15 4.37 4.72 1.75
N LYS A 16 5.54 5.35 1.92
CA LYS A 16 6.74 4.99 1.14
C LYS A 16 7.14 3.54 1.35
N GLN A 17 7.24 3.10 2.61
CA GLN A 17 7.59 1.70 2.91
C GLN A 17 6.61 0.71 2.27
N ARG A 18 5.31 1.02 2.26
CA ARG A 18 4.31 0.16 1.61
C ARG A 18 4.45 0.13 0.09
N LEU A 19 4.77 1.27 -0.53
CA LEU A 19 5.05 1.35 -1.96
C LEU A 19 6.30 0.56 -2.33
N ASP A 20 7.36 0.68 -1.55
CA ASP A 20 8.62 -0.04 -1.79
C ASP A 20 8.39 -1.56 -1.72
N MET A 21 7.64 -2.03 -0.72
CA MET A 21 7.25 -3.45 -0.62
C MET A 21 6.40 -3.92 -1.81
N PHE A 22 5.49 -3.08 -2.31
CA PHE A 22 4.68 -3.42 -3.48
C PHE A 22 5.52 -3.45 -4.76
N ALA A 23 6.52 -2.56 -4.89
CA ALA A 23 7.46 -2.59 -6.01
C ALA A 23 8.32 -3.86 -5.99
N GLU A 24 8.82 -4.27 -4.82
CA GLU A 24 9.54 -5.53 -4.65
C GLU A 24 8.69 -6.75 -5.05
N LEU A 25 7.39 -6.74 -4.70
CA LEU A 25 6.47 -7.77 -5.15
C LEU A 25 6.35 -7.80 -6.68
N LEU A 26 6.16 -6.64 -7.32
CA LEU A 26 6.07 -6.54 -8.79
C LEU A 26 7.36 -6.96 -9.51
N GLU A 27 8.52 -6.78 -8.90
CA GLU A 27 9.79 -7.26 -9.46
C GLU A 27 9.95 -8.79 -9.30
N ALA A 28 9.30 -9.37 -8.30
CA ALA A 28 9.39 -10.80 -8.00
C ALA A 28 8.35 -11.66 -8.73
N ILE A 29 7.31 -11.06 -9.32
CA ILE A 29 6.30 -11.83 -10.09
C ILE A 29 6.86 -12.30 -11.43
N ASP A 30 6.54 -13.53 -11.80
CA ASP A 30 6.75 -14.06 -13.14
C ASP A 30 5.43 -13.94 -13.93
N PRO A 31 5.36 -13.12 -14.99
CA PRO A 31 4.14 -12.94 -15.78
C PRO A 31 3.61 -14.24 -16.40
N GLU A 32 4.46 -15.24 -16.62
CA GLU A 32 4.04 -16.52 -17.22
C GLU A 32 3.35 -17.43 -16.20
N GLU A 33 3.68 -17.30 -14.91
CA GLU A 33 3.13 -18.11 -13.81
C GLU A 33 2.05 -17.37 -13.00
N THR A 34 1.96 -16.05 -13.13
CA THR A 34 0.99 -15.20 -12.41
C THR A 34 -0.42 -15.46 -12.91
N ASP A 35 -1.34 -15.81 -12.01
CA ASP A 35 -2.75 -16.02 -12.35
C ASP A 35 -3.64 -14.79 -12.10
N LEU A 36 -4.93 -14.89 -12.43
CA LEU A 36 -5.88 -13.78 -12.23
C LEU A 36 -6.11 -13.48 -10.74
N GLU A 37 -6.02 -14.48 -9.86
CA GLU A 37 -6.23 -14.30 -8.43
C GLU A 37 -5.06 -13.52 -7.81
N ASP A 38 -3.83 -13.75 -8.29
CA ASP A 38 -2.66 -12.95 -7.96
C ASP A 38 -2.83 -11.49 -8.37
N ILE A 39 -3.35 -11.26 -9.58
CA ILE A 39 -3.63 -9.90 -10.07
C ILE A 39 -4.69 -9.21 -9.21
N ASP A 40 -5.76 -9.92 -8.86
CA ASP A 40 -6.80 -9.39 -7.97
C ASP A 40 -6.23 -9.04 -6.58
N ARG A 41 -5.32 -9.88 -6.04
CA ARG A 41 -4.60 -9.58 -4.79
C ARG A 41 -3.73 -8.32 -4.91
N MET A 42 -3.02 -8.15 -6.03
CA MET A 42 -2.20 -6.96 -6.28
C MET A 42 -3.05 -5.69 -6.35
N ILE A 43 -4.21 -5.76 -7.03
CA ILE A 43 -5.17 -4.65 -7.09
C ILE A 43 -5.64 -4.28 -5.68
N GLN A 44 -6.01 -5.28 -4.87
CA GLN A 44 -6.46 -5.04 -3.50
C GLN A 44 -5.38 -4.33 -2.66
N ILE A 45 -4.09 -4.69 -2.79
CA ILE A 45 -2.99 -4.02 -2.09
C ILE A 45 -2.93 -2.54 -2.46
N VAL A 46 -3.07 -2.21 -3.75
CA VAL A 46 -3.07 -0.83 -4.23
C VAL A 46 -4.28 -0.06 -3.70
N GLU A 47 -5.47 -0.67 -3.71
CA GLU A 47 -6.69 -0.06 -3.17
C GLU A 47 -6.58 0.22 -1.67
N GLU A 48 -6.00 -0.70 -0.90
CA GLU A 48 -5.74 -0.50 0.53
C GLU A 48 -4.75 0.65 0.78
N MET A 49 -3.70 0.76 -0.03
CA MET A 49 -2.76 1.86 0.04
C MET A 49 -3.42 3.21 -0.28
N ASP A 50 -4.29 3.26 -1.29
CA ASP A 50 -5.03 4.45 -1.67
C ASP A 50 -6.05 4.85 -0.59
N ALA A 51 -6.75 3.88 0.01
CA ALA A 51 -7.62 4.12 1.16
C ALA A 51 -6.84 4.72 2.34
N LYS A 52 -5.61 4.24 2.60
CA LYS A 52 -4.73 4.80 3.64
C LYS A 52 -4.25 6.22 3.30
N CYS A 53 -3.93 6.49 2.04
CA CYS A 53 -3.59 7.83 1.57
C CYS A 53 -4.75 8.82 1.82
N ARG A 54 -5.98 8.43 1.47
CA ARG A 54 -7.18 9.22 1.76
C ARG A 54 -7.38 9.43 3.26
N GLU A 55 -7.28 8.38 4.05
CA GLU A 55 -7.42 8.46 5.51
C GLU A 55 -6.45 9.48 6.12
N PHE A 56 -5.17 9.44 5.74
CA PHE A 56 -4.18 10.41 6.21
C PHE A 56 -4.47 11.83 5.75
N LYS A 57 -4.90 12.02 4.49
CA LYS A 57 -5.32 13.33 3.98
C LYS A 57 -6.54 13.90 4.70
N HIS A 58 -7.50 13.07 5.09
CA HIS A 58 -8.74 13.49 5.76
C HIS A 58 -8.60 13.68 7.28
N ARG A 59 -7.61 13.05 7.93
CA ARG A 59 -7.31 13.27 9.36
C ARG A 59 -6.76 14.67 9.67
N ASP A 60 -6.26 15.36 8.65
CA ASP A 60 -5.71 16.71 8.74
C ASP A 60 -6.75 17.82 8.54
N MET A 61 -8.03 17.46 8.28
CA MET A 61 -9.12 18.39 7.99
C MET A 61 -9.99 18.66 9.22
#